data_AF-A0A9Q4FYY8-F1
#
_entry.id   AF-A0A9Q4FYY8-F1
#
_cell.length_a   1.000
_cell.length_b   1.000
_cell.length_c   1.000
_cell.angle_alpha   90.00
_cell.angle_beta   90.00
_cell.angle_gamma   90.00
#
_symmetry.space_group_name_H-M   'P 1'
#
loop_
_entity.id
_entity.type
_entity.pdbx_description
1 polymer ?
#
loop_
_entity_poly.entity_id
_entity_poly.type
_entity_poly.pdbx_seq_one_letter_code
_entity_poly.pdbx_strand_id
1 'polypeptide(L)'
;MIVKDLVETRELLADETPEDVFVVYERFDNKDCQCVGDAVEEIECDPEEIIQILIGNPEASKSLTSAATYKVGEDFTSIEAIIEDIKLKHSHYLIDKPELAPLG
;
A
#
# COMPACT_ATOMS: atom_id res chain seq x y z
N MET A 1 -16.85 17.28 -1.63
CA MET A 1 -16.73 15.86 -2.04
C MET A 1 -15.25 15.64 -2.23
N ILE A 2 -14.65 14.72 -1.48
CA ILE A 2 -13.21 14.48 -1.60
C ILE A 2 -12.97 13.53 -2.77
N VAL A 3 -12.25 14.03 -3.77
CA VAL A 3 -11.73 13.24 -4.88
C VAL A 3 -10.28 12.91 -4.57
N LYS A 4 -9.93 11.63 -4.71
CA LYS A 4 -8.55 11.15 -4.56
C LYS A 4 -8.02 10.79 -5.93
N ASP A 5 -7.02 11.53 -6.39
CA ASP A 5 -6.33 11.24 -7.64
C ASP A 5 -5.10 10.38 -7.34
N LEU A 6 -5.07 9.13 -7.82
CA LEU A 6 -3.90 8.26 -7.69
C LEU A 6 -2.79 8.77 -8.61
N VAL A 7 -1.72 9.28 -8.02
CA VAL A 7 -0.61 9.91 -8.75
C VAL A 7 0.65 9.04 -8.82
N GLU A 8 0.83 8.14 -7.84
CA GLU A 8 1.94 7.19 -7.83
C GLU A 8 1.49 5.84 -7.31
N THR A 9 1.96 4.77 -7.96
CA THR A 9 1.78 3.40 -7.49
C THR A 9 3.07 2.63 -7.73
N ARG A 10 3.54 1.90 -6.73
CA ARG A 10 4.68 1.00 -6.85
C ARG A 10 4.50 -0.22 -5.98
N GLU A 11 5.03 -1.34 -6.45
CA GLU A 11 5.12 -2.55 -5.66
C GLU A 11 6.40 -2.51 -4.81
N LEU A 12 6.24 -2.82 -3.54
CA LEU A 12 7.30 -2.98 -2.56
C LEU A 12 7.49 -4.47 -2.30
N LEU A 13 8.70 -4.89 -1.93
CA LEU A 13 8.99 -6.25 -1.49
C LEU A 13 8.67 -7.35 -2.52
N ALA A 14 8.57 -7.03 -3.81
CA ALA A 14 8.22 -8.00 -4.86
C ALA A 14 9.14 -9.25 -4.91
N ASP A 15 10.42 -9.09 -4.56
CA ASP A 15 11.39 -10.21 -4.48
C ASP A 15 11.36 -10.97 -3.14
N GLU A 16 10.57 -10.49 -2.17
CA GLU A 16 10.45 -11.01 -0.82
C GLU A 16 9.05 -11.58 -0.53
N THR A 17 8.05 -11.35 -1.39
CA THR A 17 6.68 -11.86 -1.28
C THR A 17 6.40 -12.97 -2.29
N PRO A 18 5.54 -13.97 -1.96
CA PRO A 18 5.08 -14.97 -2.92
C PRO A 18 4.18 -14.35 -4.00
N GLU A 19 3.96 -15.07 -5.11
CA GLU A 19 3.23 -14.58 -6.29
C GLU A 19 1.77 -14.14 -6.03
N ASP A 20 1.18 -14.55 -4.90
CA ASP A 20 -0.18 -14.22 -4.48
C ASP A 20 -0.24 -13.11 -3.41
N VAL A 21 0.88 -12.51 -3.03
CA VAL A 21 0.95 -11.41 -2.07
C VAL A 21 1.63 -10.20 -2.70
N PHE A 22 0.95 -9.06 -2.63
CA PHE A 22 1.43 -7.79 -3.16
C PHE A 22 1.50 -6.76 -2.03
N VAL A 23 2.65 -6.11 -1.86
CA VAL A 23 2.76 -4.95 -0.98
C VAL A 23 2.80 -3.71 -1.86
N VAL A 24 1.74 -2.92 -1.87
CA VAL A 24 1.56 -1.80 -2.80
C VAL A 24 1.66 -0.49 -2.04
N TYR A 25 2.52 0.41 -2.51
CA TYR A 25 2.52 1.80 -2.11
C TYR A 25 1.72 2.62 -3.11
N GLU A 26 0.85 3.48 -2.61
CA GLU A 26 0.01 4.38 -3.36
C GLU A 26 0.11 5.79 -2.78
N ARG A 27 0.21 6.78 -3.66
CA ARG A 27 0.10 8.20 -3.29
C ARG A 27 -1.08 8.83 -3.99
N PHE A 28 -1.90 9.53 -3.23
CA PHE A 28 -3.08 10.23 -3.67
C PHE A 28 -2.92 11.73 -3.45
N ASP A 29 -3.23 12.51 -4.48
CA ASP A 29 -3.47 13.94 -4.31
C ASP A 29 -4.96 14.14 -4.04
N ASN A 30 -5.27 14.82 -2.94
CA ASN A 30 -6.65 14.99 -2.47
C ASN A 30 -7.19 16.36 -2.89
N LYS A 31 -8.42 16.39 -3.39
CA LYS A 31 -9.14 17.63 -3.71
C LYS A 31 -10.52 17.61 -3.08
N ASP A 32 -10.88 18.67 -2.35
CA ASP A 32 -12.25 18.88 -1.91
C ASP A 32 -13.01 19.69 -2.96
N CYS A 33 -13.89 19.01 -3.68
CA CYS A 33 -14.79 19.62 -4.65
C CYS A 33 -16.06 20.10 -3.93
N GLN A 34 -16.30 21.41 -3.91
CA GLN A 34 -17.52 22.00 -3.36
C GLN A 34 -18.37 22.59 -4.49
N CYS A 35 -19.67 22.31 -4.45
CA CYS A 35 -20.62 22.94 -5.38
C CYS A 35 -21.17 24.22 -4.75
N VAL A 36 -20.85 25.37 -5.34
CA VAL A 36 -21.35 26.68 -4.90
C VAL A 36 -22.25 27.24 -6.01
N GLY A 37 -23.55 27.01 -5.88
CA GLY A 37 -24.52 27.39 -6.91
C GLY A 37 -24.37 26.54 -8.18
N ASP A 38 -24.16 27.20 -9.33
CA ASP A 38 -23.93 26.54 -10.63
C ASP A 38 -22.43 26.26 -10.91
N ALA A 39 -21.53 26.59 -9.98
CA ALA A 39 -20.09 26.42 -10.12
C ALA A 39 -19.53 25.32 -9.21
N VAL A 40 -18.45 24.68 -9.66
CA VAL A 40 -17.66 23.73 -8.87
C VAL A 40 -16.34 24.41 -8.52
N GLU A 41 -16.04 24.52 -7.23
CA GLU A 41 -14.75 24.95 -6.70
C GLU A 41 -13.97 23.72 -6.23
N GLU A 42 -12.68 23.67 -6.57
CA GLU A 42 -11.77 22.60 -6.15
C GLU A 42 -10.72 23.18 -5.19
N ILE A 43 -10.60 22.60 -4.00
CA ILE A 43 -9.63 23.01 -2.99
C ILE A 43 -8.61 21.88 -2.83
N GLU A 44 -7.34 22.17 -3.12
CA GLU A 44 -6.24 21.23 -2.86
C GLU A 44 -6.15 20.93 -1.35
N CYS A 45 -6.08 19.65 -1.02
CA CYS A 45 -5.93 19.13 0.33
C CYS A 45 -4.58 18.41 0.45
N ASP A 46 -4.16 18.10 1.68
CA ASP A 46 -2.92 17.38 1.91
C ASP A 46 -2.94 16.02 1.20
N PRO A 47 -1.82 15.63 0.54
CA PRO A 47 -1.71 14.35 -0.13
C PRO A 47 -1.72 13.21 0.90
N GLU A 48 -2.22 12.05 0.47
CA GLU A 48 -2.28 10.85 1.29
C GLU A 48 -1.39 9.76 0.70
N GLU A 49 -0.57 9.17 1.54
CA GLU A 49 0.33 8.07 1.16
C GLU A 49 -0.07 6.81 1.95
N ILE A 50 -0.28 5.72 1.22
CA ILE A 50 -0.82 4.47 1.76
C ILE A 50 0.06 3.31 1.32
N ILE A 51 0.26 2.35 2.23
CA ILE A 51 0.84 1.04 1.92
C ILE A 51 -0.18 -0.04 2.25
N GLN A 52 -0.47 -0.92 1.30
CA GLN A 52 -1.44 -2.00 1.46
C GLN A 52 -0.79 -3.36 1.23
N ILE A 53 -1.19 -4.35 2.01
CA ILE A 53 -0.90 -5.77 1.74
C ILE A 53 -2.13 -6.37 1.09
N LEU A 54 -2.02 -6.78 -0.17
CA LEU A 54 -3.09 -7.40 -0.94
C LEU A 54 -2.79 -8.88 -1.14
N ILE A 55 -3.79 -9.72 -0.89
CA ILE A 55 -3.68 -11.18 -1.04
C ILE A 55 -4.62 -11.65 -2.14
N GLY A 56 -4.06 -12.35 -3.12
CA GLY A 56 -4.80 -13.06 -4.15
C GLY A 56 -5.46 -14.30 -3.58
N ASN A 57 -6.75 -14.48 -3.88
CA ASN A 57 -7.43 -15.73 -3.55
C ASN A 57 -7.15 -16.78 -4.65
N PRO A 58 -6.47 -17.89 -4.34
CA PRO A 58 -6.16 -18.93 -5.34
C PRO A 58 -7.41 -19.64 -5.89
N GLU A 59 -8.52 -19.67 -5.13
CA GLU A 59 -9.79 -20.28 -5.56
C GLU A 59 -10.69 -19.30 -6.32
N ALA A 60 -10.52 -18.00 -6.10
CA ALA A 60 -11.26 -16.95 -6.80
C ALA A 60 -10.30 -16.20 -7.73
N SER A 61 -10.10 -16.78 -8.93
CA SER A 61 -9.28 -16.16 -9.96
C SER A 61 -9.79 -14.72 -10.21
N LYS A 62 -8.95 -13.72 -9.92
CA LYS A 62 -9.16 -12.26 -10.13
C LYS A 62 -9.72 -11.45 -8.95
N SER A 63 -9.69 -11.94 -7.72
CA SER A 63 -9.94 -11.09 -6.54
C SER A 63 -8.70 -10.90 -5.68
N LEU A 64 -8.42 -9.66 -5.32
CA LEU A 64 -7.46 -9.29 -4.27
C LEU A 64 -8.24 -8.88 -3.01
N THR A 65 -7.74 -9.27 -1.84
CA THR A 65 -8.28 -8.84 -0.55
C THR A 65 -7.22 -8.05 0.20
N SER A 66 -7.58 -6.89 0.74
CA SER A 66 -6.68 -6.14 1.62
C SER A 66 -6.57 -6.85 2.97
N ALA A 67 -5.36 -7.28 3.30
CA ALA A 67 -5.02 -7.91 4.57
C ALA A 67 -4.57 -6.89 5.62
N ALA A 68 -3.93 -5.82 5.19
CA ALA A 68 -3.51 -4.71 6.04
C ALA A 68 -3.40 -3.43 5.21
N THR A 69 -3.57 -2.28 5.86
CA THR A 69 -3.42 -0.96 5.27
C THR A 69 -2.77 -0.05 6.28
N TYR A 70 -1.78 0.71 5.83
CA TYR A 70 -0.96 1.60 6.63
C TYR A 70 -0.92 2.96 5.95
N LYS A 71 -1.04 4.03 6.73
CA LYS A 71 -0.90 5.40 6.24
C LYS A 71 0.43 6.00 6.65
N VAL A 72 1.17 6.51 5.68
CA VAL A 72 2.42 7.24 5.93
C VAL A 72 2.08 8.62 6.50
N GLY A 73 2.74 9.02 7.57
CA GLY A 73 2.50 10.26 8.30
C GLY A 73 1.43 10.19 9.39
N GLU A 74 0.51 9.21 9.33
CA GLU A 74 -0.50 8.95 10.37
C GLU A 74 -0.12 7.76 11.26
N ASP A 75 -0.01 6.55 10.68
CA ASP A 75 0.28 5.33 11.44
C ASP A 75 1.78 5.18 11.73
N PHE A 76 2.60 5.59 10.76
CA PHE A 76 4.06 5.52 10.82
C PHE A 76 4.67 6.77 10.17
N THR A 77 5.83 7.20 10.65
CA THR A 77 6.50 8.41 10.15
C THR A 77 7.13 8.23 8.77
N SER A 78 7.42 7.01 8.33
CA SER A 78 8.05 6.75 7.04
C SER A 78 7.69 5.38 6.47
N ILE A 79 7.96 5.22 5.18
CA ILE A 79 7.73 3.99 4.41
C ILE A 79 8.61 2.86 4.93
N GLU A 80 9.87 3.15 5.29
CA GLU A 80 10.82 2.17 5.82
C GLU A 80 10.33 1.57 7.14
N ALA A 81 9.77 2.41 8.02
CA ALA A 81 9.22 1.95 9.30
C ALA A 81 8.01 1.01 9.09
N ILE A 82 7.19 1.28 8.08
CA ILE A 82 6.09 0.38 7.70
C ILE A 82 6.63 -0.92 7.14
N ILE A 83 7.65 -0.87 6.27
CA ILE A 83 8.28 -2.08 5.72
C ILE A 83 8.85 -2.95 6.86
N GLU A 84 9.53 -2.36 7.84
CA GLU A 84 10.02 -3.10 9.00
C GLU A 84 8.87 -3.72 9.83
N ASP A 85 7.77 -2.99 10.03
CA ASP A 85 6.58 -3.52 10.72
C ASP A 85 5.94 -4.69 9.95
N ILE A 86 5.86 -4.59 8.62
CA ILE A 86 5.38 -5.67 7.75
C ILE A 86 6.29 -6.89 7.90
N LYS A 87 7.62 -6.72 7.87
CA LYS A 87 8.57 -7.82 8.04
C LYS A 87 8.47 -8.48 9.42
N LEU A 88 8.06 -7.74 10.45
CA LEU A 88 7.93 -8.26 11.82
C LEU A 88 6.57 -8.94 12.08
N LYS A 89 5.47 -8.28 11.70
CA LYS A 89 4.09 -8.74 12.02
C LYS A 89 3.48 -9.63 10.94
N HIS A 90 3.92 -9.46 9.71
CA HIS A 90 3.40 -10.13 8.53
C HIS A 90 4.47 -11.00 7.86
N SER A 91 5.44 -11.49 8.63
CA SER A 91 6.51 -12.37 8.16
C SER A 91 6.00 -13.64 7.47
N HIS A 92 4.81 -14.13 7.83
CA HIS A 92 4.16 -15.27 7.18
C HIS A 92 3.72 -15.00 5.74
N TYR A 93 3.70 -13.74 5.31
CA TYR A 93 3.47 -13.35 3.92
C TYR A 93 4.79 -13.13 3.15
N LEU A 94 5.94 -13.37 3.77
CA LEU A 94 7.23 -13.28 3.11
C LEU A 94 7.74 -14.68 2.76
N ILE A 95 8.48 -14.76 1.66
CA ILE A 95 9.23 -15.97 1.32
C ILE A 95 10.32 -16.12 2.38
N ASP A 96 10.28 -17.22 3.13
CA ASP A 96 11.42 -17.65 3.95
C ASP A 96 12.62 -17.76 3.01
N LYS A 97 13.52 -16.76 3.02
CA LYS A 97 14.82 -16.92 2.39
C LYS A 97 15.50 -18.01 3.20
N PRO A 98 15.79 -19.20 2.64
CA PRO A 98 16.74 -20.08 3.30
C PRO A 98 18.01 -19.23 3.43
N GLU A 99 18.44 -18.98 4.67
CA GLU A 99 19.78 -18.47 4.93
C GLU A 99 20.71 -19.28 4.03
N LEU A 100 21.46 -18.59 3.18
CA LEU A 100 22.52 -19.20 2.39
C LEU A 100 23.41 -19.96 3.37
N ALA A 101 23.15 -21.26 3.52
CA ALA A 101 23.97 -22.13 4.33
C ALA A 101 25.40 -21.99 3.77
N PRO A 102 26.39 -21.66 4.61
CA PRO A 102 27.75 -21.50 4.14
C PRO A 102 28.16 -22.81 3.45
N LEU A 103 28.47 -22.72 2.15
CA LEU A 103 29.08 -23.81 1.41
C LEU A 103 30.50 -23.98 1.94
N GLY A 104 30.71 -24.99 2.79
CA GLY A 104 32.02 -25.56 3.11
C GLY A 104 32.61 -25.12 4.43
#